data_AF-A0AB37KLH0-F1
#
_entry.id   AF-A0AB37KLH0-F1
#
_cell.length_a   1.000
_cell.length_b   1.000
_cell.length_c   1.000
_cell.angle_alpha   90.00
_cell.angle_beta   90.00
_cell.angle_gamma   90.00
#
_symmetry.space_group_name_H-M   'P 1'
#
loop_
_entity.id
_entity.type
_entity.pdbx_description
1 polymer ?
#
loop_
_entity_poly.entity_id
_entity_poly.type
_entity_poly.pdbx_seq_one_letter_code
_entity_poly.pdbx_strand_id
1 'polypeptide(L)'
;MKPSTITGFLIRYHRLKQNISQEGLCKGICVVSYLSKIEQGVVCASDEIIHQLFHALKLTYHDEADFLAQAKQTLYDYFEKHFMQEENIQEAKDIQKHREELLCSPLCVETLLACAFMKFIVHHFDSTAIEKEQQELTVFEPMMSDEQHFLYHYVCSIHPDFETRLMHLKKAGNYISCSPQRYMLGYRYYEKGFHDEALEYMNQAYSLACEEGNVHVMMDAVLIIGNCYCNNYNEKLMCHYYRIADRIARSLKKQDIHYTIQYNLGSTYLQWKQYDKAKAYLLASLHNEIFDQILTYQKLALVSFELNEHMEMKHYLEQADQLIDKEPSLSDMNDFVHCYCSNNIQEEHYLKLLEKLSSDTSFPYGFQKFYALYLFEAYMKRRRYKDALALSVKFRFDFPDKC
;
A
#
# COMPACT_ATOMS: atom_id res chain seq x y z
N MET A 1 -25.17 8.63 -14.80
CA MET A 1 -24.70 9.85 -15.50
C MET A 1 -25.30 9.94 -16.90
N LYS A 2 -25.61 11.14 -17.42
CA LYS A 2 -25.96 11.27 -18.85
C LYS A 2 -24.68 11.08 -19.69
N PRO A 3 -24.62 10.06 -20.57
CA PRO A 3 -23.42 9.73 -21.36
C PRO A 3 -22.87 10.89 -22.21
N SER A 4 -23.70 11.90 -22.47
CA SER A 4 -23.45 13.01 -23.38
C SER A 4 -22.35 14.00 -22.98
N THR A 5 -21.98 14.06 -21.70
CA THR A 5 -21.15 15.16 -21.20
C THR A 5 -19.66 14.87 -21.32
N ILE A 6 -19.25 13.61 -21.11
CA ILE A 6 -17.84 13.21 -21.14
C ILE A 6 -17.21 13.35 -22.53
N THR A 7 -18.00 13.10 -23.59
CA THR A 7 -17.55 13.16 -24.99
C THR A 7 -17.05 14.55 -25.37
N GLY A 8 -17.71 15.61 -24.88
CA GLY A 8 -17.28 16.98 -25.12
C GLY A 8 -15.92 17.30 -24.49
N PHE A 9 -15.69 16.83 -23.26
CA PHE A 9 -14.40 16.96 -22.58
C PHE A 9 -13.32 16.15 -23.29
N LEU A 10 -13.65 14.96 -23.78
CA LEU A 10 -12.73 14.12 -24.55
C LEU A 10 -12.31 14.80 -25.85
N ILE A 11 -13.26 15.40 -26.59
CA ILE A 11 -12.97 16.22 -27.77
C ILE A 11 -12.02 17.36 -27.42
N ARG A 12 -12.31 18.11 -26.34
CA ARG A 12 -11.45 19.20 -25.85
C ARG A 12 -10.05 18.69 -25.52
N TYR A 13 -9.94 17.57 -24.80
CA TYR A 13 -8.67 16.95 -24.41
C TYR A 13 -7.82 16.63 -25.63
N HIS A 14 -8.37 15.90 -26.62
CA HIS A 14 -7.63 15.56 -27.84
C HIS A 14 -7.29 16.80 -28.68
N ARG A 15 -8.22 17.75 -28.80
CA ARG A 15 -7.98 19.00 -29.52
C ARG A 15 -6.80 19.78 -28.94
N LEU A 16 -6.75 19.94 -27.61
CA LEU A 16 -5.66 20.63 -26.92
C LEU A 16 -4.34 19.86 -27.05
N LYS A 17 -4.37 18.53 -26.94
CA LYS A 17 -3.18 17.67 -27.14
C LYS A 17 -2.58 17.80 -28.54
N GLN A 18 -3.41 18.07 -29.55
CA GLN A 18 -3.00 18.30 -30.93
C GLN A 18 -2.73 19.78 -31.28
N ASN A 19 -2.84 20.71 -30.32
CA ASN A 19 -2.72 22.16 -30.54
C ASN A 19 -3.68 22.73 -31.61
N ILE A 20 -4.89 22.18 -31.71
CA ILE A 20 -5.91 22.62 -32.66
C ILE A 20 -6.81 23.68 -32.01
N SER A 21 -7.13 24.78 -32.72
CA SER A 21 -8.10 25.77 -32.22
C SER A 21 -9.53 25.28 -32.40
N GLN A 22 -10.49 25.81 -31.61
CA GLN A 22 -11.91 25.47 -31.81
C GLN A 22 -12.38 25.81 -33.23
N GLU A 23 -11.93 26.96 -33.76
CA GLU A 23 -12.17 27.38 -35.15
C GLU A 23 -11.63 26.38 -36.18
N GLY A 24 -10.43 25.84 -35.94
CA GLY A 24 -9.82 24.85 -36.81
C GLY A 24 -10.57 23.53 -36.79
N LEU A 25 -10.98 23.07 -35.61
CA LEU A 25 -11.66 21.79 -35.44
C LEU A 25 -13.10 21.81 -35.99
N CYS A 26 -13.88 22.86 -35.71
CA CYS A 26 -15.30 22.89 -36.07
C CYS A 26 -15.57 23.24 -37.55
N LYS A 27 -14.53 23.54 -38.33
CA LYS A 27 -14.65 24.03 -39.71
C LYS A 27 -15.39 23.03 -40.60
N GLY A 28 -16.53 23.46 -41.13
CA GLY A 28 -17.38 22.63 -41.99
C GLY A 28 -18.24 21.62 -41.24
N ILE A 29 -18.24 21.65 -39.90
CA ILE A 29 -18.99 20.73 -39.03
C ILE A 29 -20.03 21.50 -38.23
N CYS A 30 -19.60 22.52 -37.46
CA CYS A 30 -20.50 23.35 -36.66
C CYS A 30 -19.90 24.73 -36.36
N VAL A 31 -20.66 25.60 -35.68
CA VAL A 31 -20.19 26.94 -35.27
C VAL A 31 -19.32 26.86 -34.00
N VAL A 32 -18.33 27.75 -33.89
CA VAL A 32 -17.36 27.79 -32.76
C VAL A 32 -18.05 27.87 -31.40
N SER A 33 -19.11 28.69 -31.31
CA SER A 33 -19.89 28.84 -30.07
C SER A 33 -20.62 27.55 -29.66
N TYR A 34 -20.96 26.70 -30.62
CA TYR A 34 -21.57 25.40 -30.36
C TYR A 34 -20.52 24.38 -29.91
N LEU A 35 -19.37 24.29 -30.61
CA LEU A 35 -18.25 23.47 -30.16
C LEU A 35 -17.80 23.84 -28.74
N SER A 36 -17.72 25.13 -28.42
CA SER A 36 -17.36 25.58 -27.07
C SER A 36 -18.34 25.09 -26.01
N LYS A 37 -19.65 25.11 -26.29
CA LYS A 37 -20.68 24.56 -25.38
C LYS A 37 -20.59 23.04 -25.24
N ILE A 38 -20.27 22.33 -26.33
CA ILE A 38 -20.01 20.88 -26.29
C ILE A 38 -18.81 20.59 -25.40
N GLU A 39 -17.68 21.26 -25.62
CA GLU A 39 -16.44 21.07 -24.85
C GLU A 39 -16.55 21.42 -23.37
N GLN A 40 -17.55 22.22 -22.99
CA GLN A 40 -17.87 22.57 -21.61
C GLN A 40 -18.91 21.63 -20.98
N GLY A 41 -19.45 20.67 -21.75
CA GLY A 41 -20.52 19.79 -21.29
C GLY A 41 -21.88 20.47 -21.15
N VAL A 42 -22.05 21.68 -21.69
CA VAL A 42 -23.31 22.44 -21.60
C VAL A 42 -24.36 21.89 -22.56
N VAL A 43 -23.93 21.34 -23.70
CA VAL A 43 -24.82 20.79 -24.73
C VAL A 43 -24.31 19.43 -25.22
N CYS A 44 -25.23 18.48 -25.39
CA CYS A 44 -24.98 17.23 -26.11
C CYS A 44 -25.12 17.45 -27.61
N ALA A 45 -24.08 17.12 -28.38
CA ALA A 45 -24.20 17.06 -29.83
C ALA A 45 -24.89 15.78 -30.29
N SER A 46 -25.33 15.73 -31.55
CA SER A 46 -25.76 14.47 -32.17
C SER A 46 -24.55 13.58 -32.45
N ASP A 47 -24.78 12.27 -32.53
CA ASP A 47 -23.74 11.28 -32.85
C ASP A 47 -23.00 11.64 -34.14
N GLU A 48 -23.73 12.10 -35.18
CA GLU A 48 -23.12 12.57 -36.43
C GLU A 48 -22.08 13.68 -36.22
N ILE A 49 -22.39 14.68 -35.39
CA ILE A 49 -21.45 15.79 -35.11
C ILE A 49 -20.27 15.29 -34.29
N ILE A 50 -20.50 14.39 -33.33
CA ILE A 50 -19.43 13.78 -32.53
C ILE A 50 -18.45 13.04 -33.45
N HIS A 51 -18.96 12.13 -34.29
CA HIS A 51 -18.17 11.34 -35.23
C HIS A 51 -17.41 12.24 -36.22
N GLN A 52 -18.03 13.31 -36.74
CA GLN A 52 -17.35 14.29 -37.59
C GLN A 52 -16.20 15.03 -36.86
N LEU A 53 -16.40 15.42 -35.59
CA LEU A 53 -15.36 16.07 -34.79
C LEU A 53 -14.19 15.13 -34.47
N PHE A 54 -14.45 13.86 -34.12
CA PHE A 54 -13.41 12.87 -33.93
C PHE A 54 -12.65 12.57 -35.23
N HIS A 55 -13.36 12.45 -36.35
CA HIS A 55 -12.75 12.30 -37.65
C HIS A 55 -11.84 13.49 -38.01
N ALA A 56 -12.25 14.72 -37.69
CA ALA A 56 -11.41 15.91 -37.86
C ALA A 56 -10.16 15.91 -36.95
N LEU A 57 -10.23 15.25 -35.79
CA LEU A 57 -9.09 14.97 -34.91
C LEU A 57 -8.24 13.76 -35.39
N LYS A 58 -8.61 13.12 -36.50
CA LYS A 58 -7.99 11.88 -37.02
C LYS A 58 -8.07 10.72 -36.03
N LEU A 59 -9.19 10.65 -35.31
CA LEU A 59 -9.50 9.60 -34.34
C LEU A 59 -10.84 8.95 -34.72
N THR A 60 -11.03 7.70 -34.29
CA THR A 60 -12.31 7.01 -34.37
C THR A 60 -12.96 7.07 -33.01
N TYR A 61 -14.21 7.54 -32.94
CA TYR A 61 -15.00 7.48 -31.71
C TYR A 61 -15.68 6.12 -31.63
N HIS A 62 -15.49 5.41 -30.52
CA HIS A 62 -16.06 4.08 -30.31
C HIS A 62 -17.27 4.19 -29.38
N ASP A 63 -18.46 4.10 -29.97
CA ASP A 63 -19.75 4.15 -29.27
C ASP A 63 -20.66 2.95 -29.61
N GLU A 64 -20.10 1.90 -30.24
CA GLU A 64 -20.84 0.70 -30.59
C GLU A 64 -21.33 -0.03 -29.32
N ALA A 65 -22.63 -0.28 -29.24
CA ALA A 65 -23.27 -0.81 -28.03
C ALA A 65 -22.65 -2.12 -27.52
N ASP A 66 -22.34 -3.06 -28.43
CA ASP A 66 -21.75 -4.35 -28.08
C ASP A 66 -20.32 -4.20 -27.53
N PHE A 67 -19.51 -3.33 -28.16
CA PHE A 67 -18.16 -3.03 -27.69
C PHE A 67 -18.19 -2.39 -26.30
N LEU A 68 -19.05 -1.37 -26.11
CA LEU A 68 -19.17 -0.69 -24.82
C LEU A 68 -19.69 -1.61 -23.71
N ALA A 69 -20.64 -2.49 -24.01
CA ALA A 69 -21.16 -3.45 -23.03
C ALA A 69 -20.05 -4.41 -22.56
N GLN A 70 -19.27 -4.97 -23.50
CA GLN A 70 -18.16 -5.86 -23.17
C GLN A 70 -17.07 -5.12 -22.39
N ALA A 71 -16.62 -3.96 -22.89
CA ALA A 71 -15.59 -3.15 -22.26
C ALA A 71 -15.96 -2.71 -20.84
N LYS A 72 -17.22 -2.29 -20.64
CA LYS A 72 -17.73 -1.89 -19.33
C LYS A 72 -17.70 -3.05 -18.35
N GLN A 73 -18.08 -4.26 -18.79
CA GLN A 73 -18.00 -5.45 -17.95
C GLN A 73 -16.55 -5.77 -17.58
N THR A 74 -15.62 -5.73 -18.54
CA THR A 74 -14.20 -5.96 -18.28
C THR A 74 -13.61 -4.96 -17.28
N LEU A 75 -13.95 -3.67 -17.40
CA LEU A 75 -13.52 -2.64 -16.44
C LEU A 75 -14.13 -2.86 -15.05
N TYR A 76 -15.40 -3.21 -14.98
CA TYR A 76 -16.06 -3.56 -13.72
C TYR A 76 -15.37 -4.75 -13.04
N ASP A 77 -15.17 -5.84 -13.78
CA ASP A 77 -14.53 -7.06 -13.27
C ASP A 77 -13.09 -6.78 -12.82
N TYR A 78 -12.35 -5.93 -13.55
CA TYR A 78 -11.01 -5.50 -13.17
C TYR A 78 -10.97 -4.84 -11.79
N PHE A 79 -11.82 -3.82 -11.57
CA PHE A 79 -11.86 -3.09 -10.31
C PHE A 79 -12.40 -3.95 -9.18
N GLU A 80 -13.45 -4.72 -9.43
CA GLU A 80 -14.02 -5.57 -8.39
C GLU A 80 -12.99 -6.59 -7.90
N LYS A 81 -12.37 -7.32 -8.82
CA LYS A 81 -11.29 -8.26 -8.48
C LYS A 81 -10.12 -7.55 -7.79
N HIS A 82 -9.77 -6.33 -8.21
CA HIS A 82 -8.72 -5.55 -7.54
C HIS A 82 -9.05 -5.28 -6.07
N PHE A 83 -10.27 -4.81 -5.77
CA PHE A 83 -10.68 -4.48 -4.40
C PHE A 83 -10.94 -5.71 -3.53
N MET A 84 -11.33 -6.83 -4.15
CA MET A 84 -11.44 -8.13 -3.48
C MET A 84 -10.11 -8.88 -3.34
N GLN A 85 -9.00 -8.32 -3.82
CA GLN A 85 -7.68 -8.96 -3.86
C GLN A 85 -7.63 -10.28 -4.64
N GLU A 86 -8.44 -10.37 -5.69
CA GLU A 86 -8.47 -11.48 -6.64
C GLU A 86 -7.56 -11.21 -7.84
N GLU A 87 -7.21 -12.27 -8.56
CA GLU A 87 -6.39 -12.17 -9.78
C GLU A 87 -7.18 -11.52 -10.93
N ASN A 88 -6.69 -10.38 -11.43
CA ASN A 88 -7.30 -9.60 -12.50
C ASN A 88 -6.40 -9.43 -13.75
N ILE A 89 -5.45 -10.36 -13.94
CA ILE A 89 -4.44 -10.29 -15.01
C ILE A 89 -5.09 -10.31 -16.40
N GLN A 90 -6.16 -11.08 -16.58
CA GLN A 90 -6.82 -11.20 -17.87
C GLN A 90 -7.54 -9.91 -18.25
N GLU A 91 -8.30 -9.33 -17.32
CA GLU A 91 -8.99 -8.05 -17.52
C GLU A 91 -7.98 -6.93 -17.78
N ALA A 92 -6.87 -6.92 -17.03
CA ALA A 92 -5.80 -5.95 -17.25
C ALA A 92 -5.19 -6.05 -18.66
N LYS A 93 -4.97 -7.28 -19.16
CA LYS A 93 -4.49 -7.52 -20.53
C LYS A 93 -5.50 -7.06 -21.58
N ASP A 94 -6.79 -7.32 -21.37
CA ASP A 94 -7.84 -6.96 -22.31
C ASP A 94 -8.03 -5.44 -22.38
N ILE A 95 -8.02 -4.75 -21.23
CA ILE A 95 -8.02 -3.27 -21.15
C ILE A 95 -6.80 -2.70 -21.88
N GLN A 96 -5.61 -3.26 -21.64
CA GLN A 96 -4.38 -2.78 -22.27
C GLN A 96 -4.37 -3.02 -23.79
N LYS A 97 -4.92 -4.15 -24.25
CA LYS A 97 -5.03 -4.50 -25.66
C LYS A 97 -5.94 -3.54 -26.42
N HIS A 98 -7.07 -3.15 -25.82
CA HIS A 98 -8.05 -2.24 -26.42
C HIS A 98 -7.92 -0.79 -25.93
N ARG A 99 -6.76 -0.44 -25.38
CA ARG A 99 -6.56 0.83 -24.67
C ARG A 99 -6.83 2.04 -25.56
N GLU A 100 -6.39 2.00 -26.81
CA GLU A 100 -6.53 3.15 -27.72
C GLU A 100 -8.00 3.39 -28.09
N GLU A 101 -8.75 2.32 -28.36
CA GLU A 101 -10.19 2.38 -28.64
C GLU A 101 -10.97 2.86 -27.41
N LEU A 102 -10.65 2.32 -26.23
CA LEU A 102 -11.31 2.68 -24.96
C LEU A 102 -11.08 4.14 -24.58
N LEU A 103 -9.88 4.68 -24.80
CA LEU A 103 -9.60 6.10 -24.58
C LEU A 103 -10.36 7.01 -25.54
N CYS A 104 -10.79 6.50 -26.69
CA CYS A 104 -11.65 7.20 -27.65
C CYS A 104 -13.12 6.77 -27.53
N SER A 105 -13.58 6.43 -26.32
CA SER A 105 -14.95 5.99 -26.03
C SER A 105 -15.54 6.74 -24.81
N PRO A 106 -16.84 6.58 -24.50
CA PRO A 106 -17.41 7.05 -23.23
C PRO A 106 -16.72 6.50 -21.96
N LEU A 107 -15.95 5.41 -22.06
CA LEU A 107 -15.28 4.73 -20.93
C LEU A 107 -13.84 5.22 -20.69
N CYS A 108 -13.48 6.37 -21.27
CA CYS A 108 -12.11 6.88 -21.23
C CYS A 108 -11.61 7.13 -19.80
N VAL A 109 -12.48 7.59 -18.89
CA VAL A 109 -12.12 7.90 -17.50
C VAL A 109 -11.81 6.63 -16.72
N GLU A 110 -12.69 5.64 -16.76
CA GLU A 110 -12.48 4.34 -16.13
C GLU A 110 -11.21 3.67 -16.66
N THR A 111 -10.95 3.82 -17.95
CA THR A 111 -9.75 3.28 -18.60
C THR A 111 -8.47 3.96 -18.08
N LEU A 112 -8.47 5.30 -17.97
CA LEU A 112 -7.35 6.04 -17.41
C LEU A 112 -7.11 5.67 -15.94
N LEU A 113 -8.18 5.53 -15.15
CA LEU A 113 -8.12 5.06 -13.76
C LEU A 113 -7.52 3.66 -13.69
N ALA A 114 -8.00 2.71 -14.51
CA ALA A 114 -7.49 1.35 -14.54
C ALA A 114 -6.00 1.32 -14.91
N CYS A 115 -5.57 2.09 -15.91
CA CYS A 115 -4.15 2.23 -16.25
C CYS A 115 -3.32 2.76 -15.08
N ALA A 116 -3.84 3.74 -14.31
CA ALA A 116 -3.15 4.28 -13.14
C ALA A 116 -2.99 3.21 -12.03
N PHE A 117 -4.04 2.42 -11.77
CA PHE A 117 -3.98 1.29 -10.83
C PHE A 117 -2.99 0.20 -11.28
N MET A 118 -2.94 -0.14 -12.58
CA MET A 118 -1.98 -1.13 -13.09
C MET A 118 -0.53 -0.67 -12.90
N LYS A 119 -0.23 0.60 -13.19
CA LYS A 119 1.10 1.17 -12.97
C LYS A 119 1.49 1.15 -11.50
N PHE A 120 0.54 1.45 -10.62
CA PHE A 120 0.75 1.37 -9.18
C PHE A 120 1.19 -0.02 -8.72
N ILE A 121 0.50 -1.07 -9.19
CA ILE A 121 0.80 -2.45 -8.85
C ILE A 121 2.21 -2.83 -9.33
N VAL A 122 2.58 -2.46 -10.56
CA VAL A 122 3.87 -2.82 -11.17
C VAL A 122 5.05 -2.05 -10.58
N HIS A 123 4.88 -0.77 -10.26
CA HIS A 123 5.96 0.11 -9.83
C HIS A 123 6.08 0.27 -8.31
N HIS A 124 5.38 -0.56 -7.52
CA HIS A 124 5.51 -0.65 -6.07
C HIS A 124 5.62 0.72 -5.37
N PHE A 125 4.64 1.60 -5.57
CA PHE A 125 4.58 2.95 -4.97
C PHE A 125 5.54 4.01 -5.55
N ASP A 126 6.13 3.82 -6.73
CA ASP A 126 6.78 4.93 -7.44
C ASP A 126 5.74 5.99 -7.86
N SER A 127 5.65 7.06 -7.08
CA SER A 127 4.69 8.14 -7.33
C SER A 127 4.97 8.87 -8.64
N THR A 128 6.23 8.92 -9.08
CA THR A 128 6.62 9.62 -10.31
C THR A 128 6.04 8.93 -11.55
N ALA A 129 5.82 7.62 -11.47
CA ALA A 129 5.23 6.82 -12.54
C ALA A 129 3.73 7.09 -12.76
N ILE A 130 3.05 7.71 -11.78
CA ILE A 130 1.58 7.92 -11.72
C ILE A 130 1.21 9.41 -11.84
N GLU A 131 2.14 10.33 -11.56
CA GLU A 131 1.93 11.78 -11.65
C GLU A 131 1.35 12.21 -13.02
N LYS A 132 1.85 11.62 -14.11
CA LYS A 132 1.37 11.91 -15.45
C LYS A 132 -0.11 11.50 -15.63
N GLU A 133 -0.47 10.31 -15.20
CA GLU A 133 -1.86 9.82 -15.25
C GLU A 133 -2.79 10.68 -14.39
N GLN A 134 -2.34 11.10 -13.20
CA GLN A 134 -3.11 11.99 -12.33
C GLN A 134 -3.34 13.36 -12.98
N GLN A 135 -2.33 13.92 -13.64
CA GLN A 135 -2.48 15.18 -14.39
C GLN A 135 -3.48 15.03 -15.55
N GLU A 136 -3.43 13.93 -16.29
CA GLU A 136 -4.41 13.65 -17.36
C GLU A 136 -5.83 13.47 -16.80
N LEU A 137 -5.99 12.76 -15.68
CA LEU A 137 -7.27 12.53 -15.00
C LEU A 137 -7.91 13.80 -14.44
N THR A 138 -7.10 14.76 -13.97
CA THR A 138 -7.60 16.02 -13.38
C THR A 138 -8.45 16.83 -14.36
N VAL A 139 -8.21 16.69 -15.67
CA VAL A 139 -9.02 17.33 -16.72
C VAL A 139 -10.47 16.86 -16.69
N PHE A 140 -10.70 15.62 -16.25
CA PHE A 140 -12.00 14.95 -16.24
C PHE A 140 -12.69 15.00 -14.86
N GLU A 141 -11.98 15.37 -13.79
CA GLU A 141 -12.50 15.43 -12.40
C GLU A 141 -13.88 16.10 -12.30
N PRO A 142 -14.15 17.28 -12.90
CA PRO A 142 -15.45 17.95 -12.74
C PRO A 142 -16.65 17.16 -13.26
N MET A 143 -16.42 16.14 -14.08
CA MET A 143 -17.44 15.35 -14.77
C MET A 143 -17.48 13.90 -14.30
N MET A 144 -16.72 13.55 -13.26
CA MET A 144 -16.66 12.18 -12.75
C MET A 144 -17.95 11.82 -11.99
N SER A 145 -18.40 10.57 -12.09
CA SER A 145 -19.44 10.03 -11.19
C SER A 145 -18.91 9.88 -9.77
N ASP A 146 -19.77 9.57 -8.80
CA ASP A 146 -19.31 9.30 -7.43
C ASP A 146 -18.35 8.10 -7.39
N GLU A 147 -18.62 7.06 -8.19
CA GLU A 147 -17.73 5.90 -8.35
C GLU A 147 -16.38 6.29 -8.96
N GLN A 148 -16.39 7.12 -10.01
CA GLN A 148 -15.15 7.59 -10.64
C GLN A 148 -14.35 8.52 -9.72
N HIS A 149 -15.02 9.38 -8.93
CA HIS A 149 -14.37 10.22 -7.93
C HIS A 149 -13.75 9.40 -6.79
N PHE A 150 -14.44 8.34 -6.34
CA PHE A 150 -13.89 7.38 -5.39
C PHE A 150 -12.58 6.79 -5.93
N LEU A 151 -12.60 6.24 -7.15
CA LEU A 151 -11.42 5.66 -7.79
C LEU A 151 -10.31 6.69 -8.01
N TYR A 152 -10.65 7.90 -8.47
CA TYR A 152 -9.70 8.99 -8.68
C TYR A 152 -8.97 9.35 -7.39
N HIS A 153 -9.70 9.59 -6.31
CA HIS A 153 -9.07 9.90 -5.03
C HIS A 153 -8.34 8.70 -4.42
N TYR A 154 -8.79 7.48 -4.67
CA TYR A 154 -8.03 6.30 -4.30
C TYR A 154 -6.67 6.26 -5.02
N VAL A 155 -6.63 6.54 -6.33
CA VAL A 155 -5.37 6.66 -7.09
C VAL A 155 -4.51 7.82 -6.60
N CYS A 156 -5.09 8.99 -6.36
CA CYS A 156 -4.37 10.16 -5.83
C CYS A 156 -3.83 9.93 -4.42
N SER A 157 -4.33 8.93 -3.68
CA SER A 157 -3.75 8.53 -2.40
C SER A 157 -2.41 7.82 -2.53
N ILE A 158 -2.00 7.44 -3.74
CA ILE A 158 -0.68 6.93 -4.03
C ILE A 158 0.24 8.14 -4.20
N HIS A 159 0.67 8.68 -3.07
CA HIS A 159 1.44 9.91 -2.99
C HIS A 159 2.55 9.78 -1.93
N PRO A 160 3.74 10.38 -2.10
CA PRO A 160 4.84 10.22 -1.14
C PRO A 160 4.54 10.92 0.19
N ASP A 161 3.88 12.08 0.15
CA ASP A 161 3.49 12.82 1.34
C ASP A 161 2.31 12.18 2.09
N PHE A 162 2.48 11.98 3.40
CA PHE A 162 1.54 11.30 4.28
C PHE A 162 0.19 12.01 4.41
N GLU A 163 0.20 13.33 4.60
CA GLU A 163 -1.03 14.11 4.77
C GLU A 163 -1.87 14.12 3.49
N THR A 164 -1.20 14.22 2.33
CA THR A 164 -1.84 14.14 1.02
C THR A 164 -2.51 12.78 0.80
N ARG A 165 -1.84 11.67 1.18
CA ARG A 165 -2.45 10.33 1.15
C ARG A 165 -3.73 10.26 1.96
N LEU A 166 -3.68 10.72 3.21
CA LEU A 166 -4.83 10.71 4.12
C LEU A 166 -5.97 11.59 3.62
N MET A 167 -5.65 12.78 3.11
CA MET A 167 -6.64 13.69 2.53
C MET A 167 -7.40 13.00 1.41
N HIS A 168 -6.69 12.39 0.45
CA HIS A 168 -7.32 11.72 -0.68
C HIS A 168 -8.10 10.48 -0.28
N LEU A 169 -7.59 9.63 0.62
CA LEU A 169 -8.35 8.49 1.13
C LEU A 169 -9.64 8.91 1.86
N LYS A 170 -9.61 10.01 2.63
CA LYS A 170 -10.81 10.58 3.28
C LYS A 170 -11.79 11.12 2.24
N LYS A 171 -11.31 11.82 1.21
CA LYS A 171 -12.17 12.27 0.10
C LYS A 171 -12.81 11.09 -0.64
N ALA A 172 -12.07 10.03 -0.94
CA ALA A 172 -12.63 8.82 -1.54
C ALA A 172 -13.78 8.27 -0.67
N GLY A 173 -13.58 8.20 0.65
CA GLY A 173 -14.58 7.78 1.62
C GLY A 173 -15.86 8.64 1.68
N ASN A 174 -15.79 9.90 1.24
CA ASN A 174 -16.97 10.77 1.15
C ASN A 174 -17.87 10.41 -0.05
N TYR A 175 -17.30 9.79 -1.09
CA TYR A 175 -18.06 9.28 -2.23
C TYR A 175 -18.52 7.85 -1.98
N ILE A 176 -17.59 6.95 -1.67
CA ILE A 176 -17.87 5.55 -1.34
C ILE A 176 -17.06 5.15 -0.10
N SER A 177 -17.77 4.78 0.95
CA SER A 177 -17.18 4.21 2.16
C SER A 177 -17.23 2.69 2.10
N CYS A 178 -16.08 2.07 1.81
CA CYS A 178 -15.95 0.62 1.68
C CYS A 178 -14.74 0.07 2.45
N SER A 179 -14.67 -1.25 2.60
CA SER A 179 -13.62 -1.89 3.40
C SER A 179 -12.19 -1.67 2.91
N PRO A 180 -11.86 -1.72 1.59
CA PRO A 180 -10.49 -1.46 1.13
C PRO A 180 -10.06 -0.02 1.44
N GLN A 181 -10.96 0.95 1.30
CA GLN A 181 -10.71 2.35 1.61
C GLN A 181 -10.41 2.56 3.10
N ARG A 182 -11.20 1.96 4.00
CA ARG A 182 -10.95 2.03 5.45
C ARG A 182 -9.65 1.30 5.83
N TYR A 183 -9.38 0.16 5.22
CA TYR A 183 -8.15 -0.58 5.42
C TYR A 183 -6.93 0.27 5.05
N MET A 184 -6.95 0.93 3.89
CA MET A 184 -5.86 1.81 3.48
C MET A 184 -5.66 2.97 4.45
N LEU A 185 -6.72 3.61 4.96
CA LEU A 185 -6.59 4.64 6.00
C LEU A 185 -5.89 4.07 7.25
N GLY A 186 -6.40 2.96 7.78
CA GLY A 186 -5.81 2.32 8.96
C GLY A 186 -4.35 1.92 8.75
N TYR A 187 -4.02 1.41 7.56
CA TYR A 187 -2.68 1.00 7.21
C TYR A 187 -1.71 2.19 7.18
N ARG A 188 -2.13 3.36 6.67
CA ARG A 188 -1.29 4.57 6.70
C ARG A 188 -1.03 5.08 8.11
N TYR A 189 -2.02 5.07 8.98
CA TYR A 189 -1.80 5.39 10.40
C TYR A 189 -0.86 4.38 11.07
N TYR A 190 -1.04 3.08 10.79
CA TYR A 190 -0.17 2.01 11.30
C TYR A 190 1.30 2.20 10.86
N GLU A 191 1.56 2.50 9.59
CA GLU A 191 2.91 2.75 9.06
C GLU A 191 3.64 3.90 9.78
N LYS A 192 2.88 4.88 10.33
CA LYS A 192 3.43 6.02 11.08
C LYS A 192 3.46 5.82 12.59
N GLY A 193 2.99 4.69 13.10
CA GLY A 193 2.93 4.40 14.55
C GLY A 193 1.75 5.08 15.27
N PHE A 194 0.76 5.57 14.54
CA PHE A 194 -0.48 6.12 15.09
C PHE A 194 -1.47 4.98 15.37
N HIS A 195 -1.20 4.23 16.44
CA HIS A 195 -1.90 2.96 16.72
C HIS A 195 -3.37 3.12 17.07
N ASP A 196 -3.78 4.21 17.73
CA ASP A 196 -5.19 4.41 18.10
C ASP A 196 -6.06 4.66 16.85
N GLU A 197 -5.60 5.55 15.97
CA GLU A 197 -6.25 5.82 14.68
C GLU A 197 -6.21 4.59 13.77
N ALA A 198 -5.10 3.86 13.76
CA ALA A 198 -4.99 2.61 13.00
C ALA A 198 -6.02 1.59 13.49
N LEU A 199 -6.15 1.40 14.81
CA LEU A 199 -7.14 0.50 15.41
C LEU A 199 -8.57 0.93 15.06
N GLU A 200 -8.89 2.23 15.11
CA GLU A 200 -10.21 2.73 14.74
C GLU A 200 -10.57 2.35 13.29
N TYR A 201 -9.72 2.71 12.33
CA TYR A 201 -9.98 2.45 10.92
C TYR A 201 -9.93 0.95 10.58
N MET A 202 -9.07 0.16 11.23
CA MET A 202 -9.03 -1.28 10.99
C MET A 202 -10.27 -2.00 11.52
N ASN A 203 -10.85 -1.57 12.64
CA ASN A 203 -12.13 -2.12 13.12
C ASN A 203 -13.27 -1.78 12.16
N GLN A 204 -13.28 -0.56 11.60
CA GLN A 204 -14.25 -0.16 10.57
C GLN A 204 -14.07 -0.98 9.28
N ALA A 205 -12.81 -1.17 8.84
CA ALA A 205 -12.48 -1.99 7.67
C ALA A 205 -12.96 -3.42 7.85
N TYR A 206 -12.68 -4.03 9.00
CA TYR A 206 -13.15 -5.39 9.32
C TYR A 206 -14.67 -5.52 9.28
N SER A 207 -15.38 -4.55 9.86
CA SER A 207 -16.85 -4.56 9.91
C SER A 207 -17.46 -4.44 8.52
N LEU A 208 -17.00 -3.48 7.72
CA LEU A 208 -17.44 -3.33 6.33
C LEU A 208 -17.07 -4.54 5.48
N ALA A 209 -15.88 -5.11 5.66
CA ALA A 209 -15.44 -6.28 4.92
C ALA A 209 -16.34 -7.50 5.19
N CYS A 210 -16.84 -7.63 6.42
CA CYS A 210 -17.83 -8.65 6.78
C CYS A 210 -19.18 -8.43 6.05
N GLU A 211 -19.61 -7.19 5.86
CA GLU A 211 -20.83 -6.84 5.13
C GLU A 211 -20.68 -7.02 3.61
N GLU A 212 -19.49 -6.68 3.08
CA GLU A 212 -19.14 -6.76 1.67
C GLU A 212 -18.74 -8.17 1.21
N GLY A 213 -18.44 -9.09 2.15
CA GLY A 213 -17.91 -10.41 1.83
C GLY A 213 -16.41 -10.41 1.48
N ASN A 214 -15.68 -9.33 1.77
CA ASN A 214 -14.26 -9.19 1.48
C ASN A 214 -13.39 -9.88 2.55
N VAL A 215 -13.32 -11.21 2.48
CA VAL A 215 -12.58 -12.04 3.45
C VAL A 215 -11.07 -11.74 3.49
N HIS A 216 -10.50 -11.21 2.42
CA HIS A 216 -9.10 -10.82 2.36
C HIS A 216 -8.83 -9.57 3.22
N VAL A 217 -9.64 -8.51 3.05
CA VAL A 217 -9.55 -7.32 3.91
C VAL A 217 -9.85 -7.66 5.36
N MET A 218 -10.79 -8.58 5.64
CA MET A 218 -11.02 -9.05 7.03
C MET A 218 -9.74 -9.62 7.65
N MET A 219 -9.04 -10.50 6.93
CA MET A 219 -7.79 -11.12 7.38
C MET A 219 -6.70 -10.08 7.63
N ASP A 220 -6.48 -9.18 6.66
CA ASP A 220 -5.42 -8.18 6.74
C ASP A 220 -5.70 -7.18 7.86
N ALA A 221 -6.95 -6.75 8.03
CA ALA A 221 -7.34 -5.84 9.11
C ALA A 221 -7.05 -6.44 10.49
N VAL A 222 -7.43 -7.70 10.75
CA VAL A 222 -7.16 -8.33 12.05
C VAL A 222 -5.67 -8.60 12.29
N LEU A 223 -4.90 -8.85 11.23
CA LEU A 223 -3.45 -8.98 11.31
C LEU A 223 -2.82 -7.65 11.78
N ILE A 224 -3.23 -6.52 11.18
CA ILE A 224 -2.73 -5.19 11.56
C ILE A 224 -3.22 -4.78 12.95
N ILE A 225 -4.46 -5.12 13.35
CA ILE A 225 -4.93 -4.93 14.72
C ILE A 225 -4.03 -5.70 15.71
N GLY A 226 -3.70 -6.95 15.40
CA GLY A 226 -2.74 -7.74 16.19
C GLY A 226 -1.39 -7.04 16.33
N ASN A 227 -0.84 -6.55 15.22
CA ASN A 227 0.42 -5.79 15.20
C ASN A 227 0.35 -4.48 16.02
N CYS A 228 -0.79 -3.80 16.05
CA CYS A 228 -0.99 -2.62 16.91
C CYS A 228 -0.90 -3.00 18.40
N TYR A 229 -1.51 -4.12 18.80
CA TYR A 229 -1.43 -4.60 20.18
C TYR A 229 -0.05 -5.14 20.59
N CYS A 230 0.77 -5.60 19.63
CA CYS A 230 2.19 -5.84 19.89
C CYS A 230 2.91 -4.58 20.37
N ASN A 231 2.61 -3.44 19.74
CA ASN A 231 3.28 -2.18 20.05
C ASN A 231 2.83 -1.56 21.38
N ASN A 232 1.62 -1.90 21.85
CA ASN A 232 1.00 -1.41 23.08
C ASN A 232 1.13 -2.40 24.27
N TYR A 233 2.01 -3.40 24.18
CA TYR A 233 2.25 -4.39 25.25
C TYR A 233 0.98 -5.15 25.72
N ASN A 234 -0.01 -5.36 24.84
CA ASN A 234 -1.26 -6.03 25.20
C ASN A 234 -1.29 -7.47 24.66
N GLU A 235 -0.63 -8.38 25.38
CA GLU A 235 -0.50 -9.79 25.00
C GLU A 235 -1.86 -10.47 24.73
N LYS A 236 -2.86 -10.21 25.59
CA LYS A 236 -4.17 -10.85 25.48
C LYS A 236 -4.87 -10.51 24.17
N LEU A 237 -4.92 -9.22 23.80
CA LEU A 237 -5.57 -8.77 22.57
C LEU A 237 -4.74 -9.13 21.33
N MET A 238 -3.42 -8.98 21.39
CA MET A 238 -2.51 -9.44 20.33
C MET A 238 -2.77 -10.91 19.97
N CYS A 239 -2.70 -11.82 20.96
CA CYS A 239 -2.95 -13.25 20.73
C CYS A 239 -4.39 -13.54 20.32
N HIS A 240 -5.37 -12.74 20.74
CA HIS A 240 -6.75 -12.88 20.28
C HIS A 240 -6.88 -12.62 18.79
N TYR A 241 -6.40 -11.47 18.31
CA TYR A 241 -6.52 -11.07 16.90
C TYR A 241 -5.67 -11.93 15.97
N TYR A 242 -4.46 -12.31 16.35
CA TYR A 242 -3.65 -13.25 15.56
C TYR A 242 -4.30 -14.63 15.43
N ARG A 243 -5.02 -15.12 16.45
CA ARG A 243 -5.79 -16.37 16.33
C ARG A 243 -6.95 -16.25 15.34
N ILE A 244 -7.54 -15.06 15.22
CA ILE A 244 -8.58 -14.80 14.20
C ILE A 244 -7.93 -14.78 12.81
N ALA A 245 -6.85 -14.01 12.65
CA ALA A 245 -6.09 -13.92 11.40
C ALA A 245 -5.67 -15.30 10.88
N ASP A 246 -5.07 -16.13 11.74
CA ASP A 246 -4.64 -17.49 11.42
C ASP A 246 -5.80 -18.41 10.99
N ARG A 247 -6.97 -18.31 11.64
CA ARG A 247 -8.15 -19.08 11.24
C ARG A 247 -8.63 -18.69 9.85
N ILE A 248 -8.70 -17.39 9.56
CA ILE A 248 -9.10 -16.90 8.24
C ILE A 248 -8.07 -17.33 7.20
N ALA A 249 -6.77 -17.13 7.47
CA ALA A 249 -5.69 -17.52 6.59
C ALA A 249 -5.73 -19.02 6.24
N ARG A 250 -6.01 -19.90 7.21
CA ARG A 250 -6.21 -21.33 6.96
C ARG A 250 -7.39 -21.62 6.05
N SER A 251 -8.52 -20.93 6.23
CA SER A 251 -9.67 -21.05 5.32
C SER A 251 -9.35 -20.57 3.91
N LEU A 252 -8.50 -19.55 3.77
CA LEU A 252 -8.01 -19.02 2.50
C LEU A 252 -6.82 -19.79 1.91
N LYS A 253 -6.30 -20.80 2.62
CA LYS A 253 -5.08 -21.55 2.26
C LYS A 253 -3.83 -20.65 2.10
N LYS A 254 -3.78 -19.53 2.81
CA LYS A 254 -2.63 -18.60 2.87
C LYS A 254 -1.68 -19.00 4.01
N GLN A 255 -0.84 -20.01 3.77
CA GLN A 255 0.08 -20.54 4.79
C GLN A 255 1.23 -19.56 5.13
N ASP A 256 1.60 -18.70 4.19
CA ASP A 256 2.53 -17.58 4.36
C ASP A 256 2.15 -16.66 5.54
N ILE A 257 0.85 -16.39 5.71
CA ILE A 257 0.34 -15.56 6.81
C ILE A 257 0.56 -16.23 8.17
N HIS A 258 0.51 -17.57 8.24
CA HIS A 258 0.83 -18.28 9.47
C HIS A 258 2.27 -18.02 9.92
N TYR A 259 3.23 -18.15 9.00
CA TYR A 259 4.65 -17.90 9.28
C TYR A 259 4.90 -16.44 9.67
N THR A 260 4.23 -15.50 8.98
CA THR A 260 4.26 -14.07 9.32
C THR A 260 3.79 -13.82 10.77
N ILE A 261 2.69 -14.44 11.18
CA ILE A 261 2.17 -14.33 12.55
C ILE A 261 3.16 -14.93 13.57
N GLN A 262 3.73 -16.10 13.28
CA GLN A 262 4.73 -16.71 14.16
C GLN A 262 5.98 -15.82 14.31
N TYR A 263 6.46 -15.25 13.20
CA TYR A 263 7.61 -14.32 13.22
C TYR A 263 7.29 -13.08 14.04
N ASN A 264 6.13 -12.45 13.82
CA ASN A 264 5.73 -11.25 14.55
C ASN A 264 5.59 -11.51 16.05
N LEU A 265 5.00 -12.64 16.44
CA LEU A 265 4.95 -13.08 17.84
C LEU A 265 6.35 -13.26 18.41
N GLY A 266 7.23 -13.98 17.71
CA GLY A 266 8.60 -14.23 18.11
C GLY A 266 9.41 -12.94 18.32
N SER A 267 9.37 -12.04 17.34
CA SER A 267 10.02 -10.73 17.39
C SER A 267 9.47 -9.85 18.52
N THR A 268 8.15 -9.87 18.73
CA THR A 268 7.49 -9.11 19.81
C THR A 268 7.90 -9.64 21.19
N TYR A 269 7.88 -10.95 21.41
CA TYR A 269 8.32 -11.53 22.69
C TYR A 269 9.81 -11.30 22.95
N LEU A 270 10.66 -11.27 21.90
CA LEU A 270 12.06 -10.85 22.04
C LEU A 270 12.15 -9.40 22.55
N GLN A 271 11.39 -8.46 21.97
CA GLN A 271 11.33 -7.07 22.46
C GLN A 271 10.83 -6.98 23.90
N TRP A 272 9.90 -7.85 24.28
CA TRP A 272 9.36 -7.93 25.65
C TRP A 272 10.25 -8.74 26.61
N LYS A 273 11.44 -9.17 26.16
CA LYS A 273 12.40 -9.97 26.94
C LYS A 273 11.83 -11.29 27.47
N GLN A 274 10.84 -11.85 26.78
CA GLN A 274 10.25 -13.19 27.04
C GLN A 274 10.90 -14.22 26.11
N TYR A 275 12.17 -14.53 26.35
CA TYR A 275 13.04 -15.22 25.41
C TYR A 275 12.59 -16.65 25.05
N ASP A 276 12.11 -17.44 26.01
CA ASP A 276 11.62 -18.81 25.73
C ASP A 276 10.45 -18.82 24.75
N LYS A 277 9.47 -17.91 24.96
CA LYS A 277 8.35 -17.73 24.03
C LYS A 277 8.84 -17.25 22.68
N ALA A 278 9.74 -16.26 22.66
CA ALA A 278 10.31 -15.71 21.44
C ALA A 278 10.94 -16.82 20.59
N LYS A 279 11.79 -17.66 21.18
CA LYS A 279 12.45 -18.79 20.52
C LYS A 279 11.45 -19.76 19.92
N ALA A 280 10.44 -20.19 20.69
CA ALA A 280 9.45 -21.15 20.23
C ALA A 280 8.67 -20.64 19.00
N TYR A 281 8.26 -19.36 19.04
CA TYR A 281 7.55 -18.73 17.92
C TYR A 281 8.44 -18.51 16.70
N LEU A 282 9.69 -18.08 16.87
CA LEU A 282 10.64 -17.91 15.76
C LEU A 282 10.98 -19.25 15.08
N LEU A 283 11.12 -20.33 15.83
CA LEU A 283 11.31 -21.67 15.23
C LEU A 283 10.08 -22.08 14.40
N ALA A 284 8.88 -21.74 14.86
CA ALA A 284 7.64 -22.01 14.14
C ALA A 284 7.43 -21.11 12.89
N SER A 285 8.20 -20.03 12.73
CA SER A 285 8.11 -19.15 11.56
C SER A 285 9.01 -19.56 10.39
N LEU A 286 9.91 -20.52 10.58
CA LEU A 286 10.83 -20.98 9.53
C LEU A 286 10.07 -21.64 8.38
N HIS A 287 10.35 -21.17 7.17
CA HIS A 287 9.81 -21.68 5.91
C HIS A 287 10.79 -21.36 4.76
N ASN A 288 10.46 -21.68 3.51
CA ASN A 288 11.44 -21.68 2.39
C ASN A 288 11.74 -20.33 1.73
N GLU A 289 11.18 -19.22 2.24
CA GLU A 289 11.48 -17.88 1.70
C GLU A 289 12.77 -17.33 2.30
N ILE A 290 13.76 -17.05 1.45
CA ILE A 290 15.12 -16.68 1.87
C ILE A 290 15.13 -15.42 2.73
N PHE A 291 14.38 -14.40 2.33
CA PHE A 291 14.28 -13.13 3.05
C PHE A 291 13.80 -13.34 4.50
N ASP A 292 12.73 -14.11 4.67
CA ASP A 292 12.15 -14.40 5.99
C ASP A 292 13.03 -15.34 6.83
N GLN A 293 13.73 -16.28 6.19
CA GLN A 293 14.71 -17.14 6.87
C GLN A 293 15.84 -16.32 7.50
N ILE A 294 16.44 -15.39 6.74
CA ILE A 294 17.52 -14.54 7.23
C ILE A 294 17.04 -13.74 8.45
N LEU A 295 15.90 -13.08 8.34
CA LEU A 295 15.31 -12.33 9.45
C LEU A 295 15.03 -13.22 10.66
N THR A 296 14.53 -14.44 10.45
CA THR A 296 14.24 -15.38 11.54
C THR A 296 15.51 -15.85 12.24
N TYR A 297 16.56 -16.23 11.48
CA TYR A 297 17.85 -16.64 12.04
C TYR A 297 18.53 -15.51 12.81
N GLN A 298 18.46 -14.27 12.30
CA GLN A 298 18.94 -13.09 13.01
C GLN A 298 18.25 -12.92 14.38
N LYS A 299 16.92 -13.06 14.45
CA LYS A 299 16.21 -12.99 15.75
C LYS A 299 16.52 -14.18 16.66
N LEU A 300 16.65 -15.39 16.10
CA LEU A 300 17.03 -16.59 16.86
C LEU A 300 18.43 -16.45 17.47
N ALA A 301 19.40 -15.90 16.74
CA ALA A 301 20.73 -15.62 17.26
C ALA A 301 20.68 -14.65 18.46
N LEU A 302 19.90 -13.57 18.36
CA LEU A 302 19.70 -12.63 19.48
C LEU A 302 19.06 -13.31 20.69
N VAL A 303 18.02 -14.12 20.48
CA VAL A 303 17.35 -14.86 21.57
C VAL A 303 18.30 -15.87 22.22
N SER A 304 19.03 -16.64 21.44
CA SER A 304 20.00 -17.62 21.94
C SER A 304 21.16 -16.95 22.69
N PHE A 305 21.59 -15.75 22.28
CA PHE A 305 22.56 -14.96 23.06
C PHE A 305 22.00 -14.60 24.44
N GLU A 306 20.78 -14.08 24.53
CA GLU A 306 20.12 -13.71 25.80
C GLU A 306 19.87 -14.93 26.71
N LEU A 307 19.64 -16.11 26.13
CA LEU A 307 19.49 -17.37 26.86
C LEU A 307 20.83 -18.02 27.25
N ASN A 308 21.98 -17.46 26.83
CA ASN A 308 23.33 -18.04 26.99
C ASN A 308 23.54 -19.37 26.25
N GLU A 309 22.82 -19.58 25.15
CA GLU A 309 22.89 -20.78 24.30
C GLU A 309 23.93 -20.60 23.18
N HIS A 310 25.20 -20.52 23.55
CA HIS A 310 26.27 -20.10 22.63
C HIS A 310 26.42 -20.96 21.37
N MET A 311 26.15 -22.27 21.44
CA MET A 311 26.24 -23.15 20.27
C MET A 311 25.14 -22.85 19.25
N GLU A 312 23.92 -22.64 19.72
CA GLU A 312 22.79 -22.32 18.85
C GLU A 312 22.89 -20.90 18.29
N MET A 313 23.31 -19.94 19.09
CA MET A 313 23.60 -18.58 18.62
C MET A 313 24.58 -18.60 17.44
N LYS A 314 25.71 -19.32 17.57
CA LYS A 314 26.68 -19.46 16.46
C LYS A 314 26.07 -20.14 15.24
N HIS A 315 25.31 -21.21 15.45
CA HIS A 315 24.62 -21.91 14.38
C HIS A 315 23.69 -20.96 13.60
N TYR A 316 22.86 -20.16 14.28
CA TYR A 316 21.95 -19.23 13.61
C TYR A 316 22.66 -18.07 12.91
N LEU A 317 23.76 -17.56 13.46
CA LEU A 317 24.62 -16.60 12.76
C LEU A 317 25.16 -17.20 11.45
N GLU A 318 25.70 -18.42 11.50
CA GLU A 318 26.20 -19.12 10.32
C GLU A 318 25.10 -19.37 9.27
N GLN A 319 23.87 -19.70 9.69
CA GLN A 319 22.74 -19.88 8.78
C GLN A 319 22.33 -18.57 8.11
N ALA A 320 22.32 -17.44 8.83
CA ALA A 320 22.06 -16.13 8.25
C ALA A 320 23.16 -15.73 7.25
N ASP A 321 24.43 -15.92 7.61
CA ASP A 321 25.59 -15.58 6.77
C ASP A 321 25.62 -16.37 5.46
N GLN A 322 25.20 -17.64 5.47
CA GLN A 322 25.11 -18.46 4.25
C GLN A 322 24.09 -17.96 3.23
N LEU A 323 23.12 -17.16 3.68
CA LEU A 323 22.03 -16.66 2.85
C LEU A 323 22.15 -15.16 2.54
N ILE A 324 22.97 -14.41 3.29
CA ILE A 324 22.98 -12.94 3.22
C ILE A 324 23.38 -12.39 1.86
N ASP A 325 24.26 -13.09 1.13
CA ASP A 325 24.67 -12.70 -0.23
C ASP A 325 23.50 -12.69 -1.22
N LYS A 326 22.42 -13.44 -0.94
CA LYS A 326 21.21 -13.47 -1.75
C LYS A 326 20.28 -12.29 -1.47
N GLU A 327 20.37 -11.69 -0.28
CA GLU A 327 19.57 -10.53 0.15
C GLU A 327 20.46 -9.43 0.75
N PRO A 328 21.28 -8.72 -0.07
CA PRO A 328 22.23 -7.72 0.42
C PRO A 328 21.58 -6.55 1.16
N SER A 329 20.27 -6.32 0.95
CA SER A 329 19.47 -5.32 1.66
C SER A 329 19.40 -5.56 3.17
N LEU A 330 19.65 -6.80 3.63
CA LEU A 330 19.62 -7.18 5.04
C LEU A 330 21.01 -7.16 5.71
N SER A 331 22.06 -6.76 4.98
CA SER A 331 23.45 -6.84 5.45
C SER A 331 23.70 -6.02 6.72
N ASP A 332 23.21 -4.77 6.79
CA ASP A 332 23.37 -3.93 7.99
C ASP A 332 22.71 -4.57 9.23
N MET A 333 21.60 -5.28 9.03
CA MET A 333 20.90 -5.98 10.11
C MET A 333 21.71 -7.17 10.60
N ASN A 334 22.34 -7.89 9.66
CA ASN A 334 23.20 -9.01 9.96
C ASN A 334 24.44 -8.56 10.75
N ASP A 335 25.08 -7.48 10.32
CA ASP A 335 26.21 -6.86 11.01
C ASP A 335 25.83 -6.40 12.43
N PHE A 336 24.63 -5.83 12.60
CA PHE A 336 24.10 -5.48 13.91
C PHE A 336 24.01 -6.71 14.83
N VAL A 337 23.47 -7.83 14.34
CA VAL A 337 23.33 -9.05 15.16
C VAL A 337 24.70 -9.61 15.54
N HIS A 338 25.67 -9.63 14.62
CA HIS A 338 27.05 -10.03 14.90
C HIS A 338 27.71 -9.16 15.97
N CYS A 339 27.56 -7.83 15.88
CA CYS A 339 28.07 -6.89 16.88
C CYS A 339 27.45 -7.15 18.26
N TYR A 340 26.14 -7.39 18.30
CA TYR A 340 25.41 -7.67 19.54
C TYR A 340 25.89 -8.98 20.18
N CYS A 341 25.87 -10.07 19.42
CA CYS A 341 26.22 -11.42 19.90
C CYS A 341 27.71 -11.55 20.26
N SER A 342 28.58 -10.71 19.71
CA SER A 342 30.00 -10.64 20.08
C SER A 342 30.29 -9.73 21.28
N ASN A 343 29.26 -9.10 21.85
CA ASN A 343 29.36 -8.11 22.93
C ASN A 343 30.21 -6.86 22.56
N ASN A 344 30.28 -6.53 21.27
CA ASN A 344 30.99 -5.36 20.74
C ASN A 344 30.11 -4.09 20.75
N ILE A 345 29.14 -4.02 21.66
CA ILE A 345 28.14 -2.95 21.72
C ILE A 345 28.71 -1.55 22.06
N GLN A 346 29.95 -1.49 22.52
CA GLN A 346 30.64 -0.23 22.84
C GLN A 346 31.26 0.44 21.61
N GLU A 347 31.42 -0.30 20.51
CA GLU A 347 32.01 0.23 19.29
C GLU A 347 31.13 1.30 18.64
N GLU A 348 31.78 2.29 18.02
CA GLU A 348 31.11 3.37 17.31
C GLU A 348 30.33 2.85 16.09
N HIS A 349 30.83 1.78 15.47
CA HIS A 349 30.18 1.12 14.34
C HIS A 349 28.78 0.59 14.70
N TYR A 350 28.65 -0.09 15.85
CA TYR A 350 27.36 -0.57 16.37
C TYR A 350 26.33 0.56 16.53
N LEU A 351 26.78 1.72 17.01
CA LEU A 351 25.91 2.88 17.19
C LEU A 351 25.39 3.43 15.86
N LYS A 352 26.29 3.58 14.87
CA LYS A 352 25.94 4.06 13.54
C LYS A 352 25.01 3.12 12.79
N LEU A 353 25.19 1.81 12.93
CA LEU A 353 24.28 0.81 12.38
C LEU A 353 22.86 0.98 12.93
N LEU A 354 22.73 1.12 14.25
CA LEU A 354 21.44 1.33 14.89
C LEU A 354 20.78 2.67 14.51
N GLU A 355 21.55 3.75 14.39
CA GLU A 355 21.06 5.04 13.90
C GLU A 355 20.54 4.92 12.46
N LYS A 356 21.25 4.20 11.59
CA LYS A 356 20.82 3.90 10.21
C LYS A 356 19.53 3.08 10.20
N LEU A 357 19.52 1.92 10.84
CA LEU A 357 18.39 0.98 10.83
C LEU A 357 17.11 1.56 11.45
N SER A 358 17.22 2.36 12.52
CA SER A 358 16.07 3.00 13.16
C SER A 358 15.57 4.27 12.45
N SER A 359 16.28 4.76 11.43
CA SER A 359 15.90 5.91 10.63
C SER A 359 15.47 5.55 9.21
N ASP A 360 15.64 4.29 8.80
CA ASP A 360 15.29 3.81 7.48
C ASP A 360 13.77 3.73 7.29
N THR A 361 13.24 4.68 6.51
CA THR A 361 11.81 4.78 6.22
C THR A 361 11.31 3.80 5.17
N SER A 362 12.20 2.99 4.56
CA SER A 362 11.80 1.90 3.68
C SER A 362 11.14 0.75 4.45
N PHE A 363 11.44 0.62 5.75
CA PHE A 363 10.84 -0.39 6.63
C PHE A 363 9.68 0.17 7.48
N PRO A 364 8.68 -0.67 7.83
CA PRO A 364 7.56 -0.27 8.68
C PRO A 364 7.98 0.21 10.07
N TYR A 365 7.12 1.00 10.72
CA TYR A 365 7.35 1.54 12.06
C TYR A 365 7.82 0.50 13.09
N GLY A 366 7.18 -0.67 13.15
CA GLY A 366 7.55 -1.73 14.10
C GLY A 366 8.97 -2.26 13.90
N PHE A 367 9.44 -2.27 12.65
CA PHE A 367 10.80 -2.64 12.30
C PHE A 367 11.79 -1.59 12.80
N GLN A 368 11.55 -0.31 12.50
CA GLN A 368 12.37 0.80 13.01
C GLN A 368 12.42 0.82 14.54
N LYS A 369 11.26 0.60 15.19
CA LYS A 369 11.11 0.56 16.65
C LYS A 369 11.96 -0.55 17.27
N PHE A 370 12.08 -1.71 16.62
CA PHE A 370 12.92 -2.82 17.09
C PHE A 370 14.37 -2.35 17.34
N TYR A 371 15.00 -1.72 16.34
CA TYR A 371 16.38 -1.24 16.47
C TYR A 371 16.48 0.00 17.35
N ALA A 372 15.45 0.84 17.35
CA ALA A 372 15.39 2.01 18.23
C ALA A 372 15.47 1.63 19.73
N LEU A 373 14.94 0.48 20.14
CA LEU A 373 15.08 0.00 21.52
C LEU A 373 16.54 -0.30 21.89
N TYR A 374 17.30 -0.94 21.00
CA TYR A 374 18.75 -1.16 21.20
C TYR A 374 19.53 0.16 21.18
N LEU A 375 19.17 1.08 20.28
CA LEU A 375 19.77 2.41 20.20
C LEU A 375 19.55 3.21 21.49
N PHE A 376 18.35 3.13 22.05
CA PHE A 376 18.02 3.74 23.34
C PHE A 376 18.95 3.22 24.45
N GLU A 377 19.08 1.90 24.59
CA GLU A 377 19.97 1.30 25.59
C GLU A 377 21.44 1.73 25.38
N ALA A 378 21.88 1.80 24.11
CA ALA A 378 23.22 2.23 23.74
C ALA A 378 23.48 3.71 24.09
N TYR A 379 22.52 4.61 23.84
CA TYR A 379 22.60 6.02 24.25
C TYR A 379 22.62 6.18 25.77
N MET A 380 21.79 5.42 26.50
CA MET A 380 21.76 5.45 27.96
C MET A 380 23.10 5.02 28.56
N LYS A 381 23.71 3.94 28.07
CA LYS A 381 25.05 3.47 28.50
C LYS A 381 26.14 4.52 28.25
N ARG A 382 26.04 5.28 27.15
CA ARG A 382 26.99 6.35 26.79
C ARG A 382 26.63 7.73 27.37
N ARG A 383 25.63 7.81 28.26
CA ARG A 383 25.15 9.07 28.87
C ARG A 383 24.64 10.11 27.87
N ARG A 384 24.22 9.68 26.67
CA ARG A 384 23.57 10.51 25.63
C ARG A 384 22.08 10.67 25.93
N TYR A 385 21.74 11.20 27.11
CA TYR A 385 20.35 11.23 27.61
C TYR A 385 19.40 12.05 26.75
N LYS A 386 19.88 13.14 26.13
CA LYS A 386 19.06 13.96 25.23
C LYS A 386 18.62 13.18 23.99
N ASP A 387 19.52 12.38 23.43
CA ASP A 387 19.24 11.58 22.25
C ASP A 387 18.32 10.40 22.60
N ALA A 388 18.55 9.76 23.76
CA ALA A 388 17.65 8.74 24.30
C ALA A 388 16.22 9.27 24.53
N LEU A 389 16.09 10.49 25.09
CA LEU A 389 14.80 11.15 25.28
C LEU A 389 14.13 11.44 23.93
N ALA A 390 14.86 12.02 22.97
CA ALA A 390 14.32 12.29 21.63
C ALA A 390 13.80 11.00 20.96
N LEU A 391 14.52 9.89 21.11
CA LEU A 391 14.10 8.59 20.58
C LEU A 391 12.84 8.07 21.26
N SER A 392 12.75 8.19 22.59
CA SER A 392 11.56 7.77 23.35
C SER A 392 10.30 8.54 22.97
N VAL A 393 10.43 9.83 22.65
CA VAL A 393 9.31 10.65 22.15
C VAL A 393 8.93 10.24 20.72
N LYS A 394 9.92 10.05 19.84
CA LYS A 394 9.68 9.64 18.44
C LYS A 394 8.95 8.30 18.35
N PHE A 395 9.36 7.31 19.14
CA PHE A 395 8.84 5.95 19.07
C PHE A 395 7.83 5.60 20.18
N ARG A 396 7.38 6.59 20.95
CA ARG A 396 6.41 6.44 22.04
C ARG A 396 6.72 5.22 22.89
N PHE A 397 7.95 5.17 23.44
CA PHE A 397 8.34 4.04 24.28
C PHE A 397 7.52 4.02 25.56
N ASP A 398 6.68 3.01 25.68
CA ASP A 398 6.12 2.61 26.96
C ASP A 398 7.18 1.78 27.68
N PHE A 399 7.84 2.41 28.64
CA PHE A 399 8.65 1.67 29.59
C PHE A 399 7.66 1.02 30.56
N PRO A 400 7.49 -0.31 30.56
CA PRO A 400 6.68 -0.94 31.60
C PRO A 400 7.25 -0.49 32.94
N ASP A 401 6.37 -0.03 33.83
CA ASP A 401 6.75 0.37 35.17
C ASP A 401 7.62 -0.74 35.76
N LYS A 402 8.85 -0.38 36.13
CA LYS A 402 9.73 -1.28 36.86
C LYS A 402 9.02 -1.65 38.16
N CYS A 403 8.38 -2.82 38.19
CA CYS A 403 7.99 -3.46 39.44
C CYS A 403 9.23 -4.05 40.11
#